data_AF-A0A944C8H1-F1
#
_entry.id   AF-A0A944C8H1-F1
#
_cell.length_a   1.000
_cell.length_b   1.000
_cell.length_c   1.000
_cell.angle_alpha   90.00
_cell.angle_beta   90.00
_cell.angle_gamma   90.00
#
_symmetry.space_group_name_H-M   'P 1'
#
loop_
_entity.id
_entity.type
_entity.pdbx_description
1 polymer ?
#
loop_
_entity_poly.entity_id
_entity_poly.type
_entity_poly.pdbx_seq_one_letter_code
_entity_poly.pdbx_strand_id
1 'polypeptide(L)'
;MPGKARRFKRRAWAFALRAKGFSGAAARMWTRKVHASQEDSSRFSPSEKKRAYSLGFMPEAVEWLGITDANRSSFISERDYLYLHPMNSTYDKWLHDRISALNVFRAHADMFEPCHFHIMRRAGSPFFIALTPEAASFPPSAAGLHSFALGREDLVITSASWSNEACWTISATQGSGGERCFLLDEVPFTEEEFAQWLDKATRRYVLVVVEKPGRASFFERLAPGAEASVHVRVLNEDGASPHVSQALVQLSYPRGVLFEDAESTSPGADGDGDGHPLEESGLPLSARRKKRSTS
;
A
#
# COMPACT_ATOMS: atom_id res chain seq x y z
N MET A 1 -2.59 28.90 -28.23
CA MET A 1 -1.16 28.49 -28.13
C MET A 1 -0.46 28.68 -26.75
N PRO A 2 -1.02 29.27 -25.66
CA PRO A 2 -0.24 29.52 -24.43
C PRO A 2 0.04 28.28 -23.55
N GLY A 3 -0.76 27.21 -23.67
CA GLY A 3 -0.63 26.01 -22.84
C GLY A 3 0.64 25.16 -23.12
N LYS A 4 1.15 25.16 -24.36
CA LYS A 4 2.32 24.34 -24.75
C LYS A 4 3.63 24.92 -24.20
N ALA A 5 3.82 26.25 -24.31
CA ALA A 5 4.99 26.94 -23.74
C ALA A 5 5.02 26.85 -22.21
N ARG A 6 3.86 26.99 -21.54
CA ARG A 6 3.72 26.82 -20.09
C ARG A 6 4.09 25.40 -19.64
N ARG A 7 3.62 24.38 -20.36
CA ARG A 7 3.97 22.97 -20.10
C ARG A 7 5.46 22.71 -20.29
N PHE A 8 6.10 23.36 -21.27
CA PHE A 8 7.54 23.24 -21.51
C PHE A 8 8.36 23.86 -20.38
N LYS A 9 8.08 25.12 -19.97
CA LYS A 9 8.74 25.76 -18.83
C LYS A 9 8.61 24.93 -17.54
N ARG A 10 7.43 24.40 -17.28
CA ARG A 10 7.16 23.50 -16.14
C ARG A 10 8.02 22.24 -16.17
N ARG A 11 8.20 21.65 -17.36
CA ARG A 11 9.05 20.47 -17.55
C ARG A 11 10.53 20.80 -17.37
N ALA A 12 10.99 21.93 -17.90
CA ALA A 12 12.37 22.38 -17.74
C ALA A 12 12.72 22.65 -16.27
N TRP A 13 11.81 23.28 -15.52
CA TRP A 13 12.03 23.57 -14.10
C TRP A 13 12.03 22.31 -13.24
N ALA A 14 11.10 21.38 -13.50
CA ALA A 14 11.12 20.07 -12.87
C ALA A 14 12.39 19.27 -13.24
N PHE A 15 12.89 19.39 -14.47
CA PHE A 15 14.15 18.77 -14.89
C PHE A 15 15.35 19.35 -14.12
N ALA A 16 15.42 20.68 -13.96
CA ALA A 16 16.48 21.33 -13.19
C ALA A 16 16.49 20.87 -11.72
N LEU A 17 15.33 20.68 -11.10
CA LEU A 17 15.24 20.11 -9.75
C LEU A 17 15.69 18.64 -9.71
N ARG A 18 15.33 17.84 -10.73
CA ARG A 18 15.80 16.45 -10.83
C ARG A 18 17.31 16.36 -10.96
N ALA A 19 17.93 17.25 -11.75
CA ALA A 19 19.38 17.33 -11.87
C ALA A 19 20.08 17.67 -10.54
N LYS A 20 19.35 18.31 -9.60
CA LYS A 20 19.81 18.60 -8.24
C LYS A 20 19.50 17.50 -7.22
N GLY A 21 18.99 16.34 -7.65
CA GLY A 21 18.73 15.18 -6.79
C GLY A 21 17.27 14.98 -6.38
N PHE A 22 16.33 15.85 -6.78
CA PHE A 22 14.91 15.61 -6.49
C PHE A 22 14.40 14.38 -7.25
N SER A 23 13.54 13.59 -6.61
CA SER A 23 12.76 12.58 -7.33
C SER A 23 11.88 13.23 -8.41
N GLY A 24 11.61 12.50 -9.49
CA GLY A 24 10.79 13.03 -10.59
C GLY A 24 9.40 13.44 -10.14
N ALA A 25 8.81 12.72 -9.18
CA ALA A 25 7.50 13.03 -8.60
C ALA A 25 7.57 14.30 -7.74
N ALA A 26 8.55 14.39 -6.83
CA ALA A 26 8.75 15.54 -5.96
C ALA A 26 9.01 16.84 -6.75
N ALA A 27 9.91 16.78 -7.74
CA ALA A 27 10.21 17.91 -8.60
C ALA A 27 8.96 18.44 -9.33
N ARG A 28 8.13 17.53 -9.86
CA ARG A 28 6.85 17.89 -10.51
C ARG A 28 5.83 18.42 -9.52
N MET A 29 5.82 17.92 -8.28
CA MET A 29 4.89 18.38 -7.26
C MET A 29 5.23 19.80 -6.79
N TRP A 30 6.49 20.05 -6.41
CA TRP A 30 6.97 21.39 -6.05
C TRP A 30 6.70 22.40 -7.16
N THR A 31 7.08 22.05 -8.39
CA THR A 31 6.87 22.90 -9.57
C THR A 31 5.38 23.20 -9.81
N ARG A 32 4.48 22.22 -9.59
CA ARG A 32 3.03 22.43 -9.73
C ARG A 32 2.50 23.37 -8.65
N LYS A 33 2.91 23.18 -7.39
CA LYS A 33 2.51 24.02 -6.26
C LYS A 33 2.89 25.49 -6.48
N VAL A 34 4.16 25.75 -6.79
CA VAL A 34 4.65 27.11 -7.08
C VAL A 34 3.86 27.76 -8.22
N HIS A 35 3.63 27.01 -9.31
CA HIS A 35 2.93 27.56 -10.46
C HIS A 35 1.45 27.84 -10.17
N ALA A 36 0.79 26.99 -9.38
CA ALA A 36 -0.58 27.23 -8.94
C ALA A 36 -0.67 28.48 -8.05
N SER A 37 0.26 28.62 -7.08
CA SER A 37 0.31 29.80 -6.21
C SER A 37 0.70 31.09 -6.97
N GLN A 38 1.49 31.00 -8.04
CA GLN A 38 1.75 32.14 -8.93
C GLN A 38 0.49 32.59 -9.71
N GLU A 39 -0.38 31.67 -10.09
CA GLU A 39 -1.64 31.96 -10.79
C GLU A 39 -2.70 32.57 -9.86
N ASP A 40 -2.63 32.31 -8.56
CA ASP A 40 -3.54 32.87 -7.56
C ASP A 40 -3.11 34.27 -7.10
N SER A 41 -3.57 35.32 -7.77
CA SER A 41 -3.22 36.72 -7.42
C SER A 41 -4.00 37.32 -6.25
N SER A 42 -4.84 36.55 -5.56
CA SER A 42 -5.85 37.12 -4.66
C SER A 42 -5.33 37.53 -3.28
N ARG A 43 -4.35 36.79 -2.74
CA ARG A 43 -3.96 36.89 -1.32
C ARG A 43 -2.54 37.42 -1.05
N PHE A 44 -1.57 37.09 -1.91
CA PHE A 44 -0.15 37.44 -1.69
C PHE A 44 0.44 38.18 -2.88
N SER A 45 1.27 39.18 -2.60
CA SER A 45 2.01 39.92 -3.61
C SER A 45 3.09 39.06 -4.29
N PRO A 46 3.53 39.41 -5.52
CA PRO A 46 4.59 38.69 -6.21
C PRO A 46 5.91 38.61 -5.43
N SER A 47 6.23 39.63 -4.63
CA SER A 47 7.44 39.69 -3.79
C SER A 47 7.37 38.70 -2.62
N GLU A 48 6.24 38.64 -1.92
CA GLU A 48 6.01 37.69 -0.82
C GLU A 48 6.10 36.25 -1.32
N LYS A 49 5.50 35.96 -2.47
CA LYS A 49 5.60 34.64 -3.11
C LYS A 49 7.03 34.27 -3.45
N LYS A 50 7.76 35.19 -4.10
CA LYS A 50 9.16 34.97 -4.45
C LYS A 50 10.01 34.70 -3.21
N ARG A 51 9.79 35.45 -2.12
CA ARG A 51 10.46 35.26 -0.83
C ARG A 51 10.14 33.90 -0.23
N ALA A 52 8.87 33.50 -0.19
CA ALA A 52 8.46 32.19 0.32
C ALA A 52 9.14 31.05 -0.46
N TYR A 53 9.14 31.11 -1.79
CA TYR A 53 9.76 30.09 -2.64
C TYR A 53 11.29 30.02 -2.47
N SER A 54 11.96 31.16 -2.25
CA SER A 54 13.40 31.15 -1.96
C SER A 54 13.71 30.42 -0.66
N LEU A 55 12.89 30.63 0.38
CA LEU A 55 12.98 29.95 1.67
C LEU A 55 12.57 28.46 1.59
N GLY A 56 11.90 28.06 0.51
CA GLY A 56 11.45 26.68 0.27
C GLY A 56 10.01 26.39 0.71
N PHE A 57 9.22 27.42 1.04
CA PHE A 57 7.84 27.29 1.52
C PHE A 57 6.83 27.83 0.51
N MET A 58 5.56 27.48 0.75
CA MET A 58 4.42 28.21 0.17
C MET A 58 4.12 29.47 1.00
N PRO A 59 3.60 30.55 0.39
CA PRO A 59 3.30 31.81 1.07
C PRO A 59 2.40 31.64 2.30
N GLU A 60 1.39 30.77 2.20
CA GLU A 60 0.44 30.46 3.27
C GLU A 60 1.16 29.86 4.49
N ALA A 61 2.15 28.99 4.25
CA ALA A 61 2.93 28.37 5.33
C ALA A 61 3.86 29.39 6.01
N VAL A 62 4.42 30.34 5.25
CA VAL A 62 5.25 31.43 5.81
C VAL A 62 4.41 32.32 6.72
N GLU A 63 3.22 32.70 6.27
CA GLU A 63 2.28 33.51 7.06
C GLU A 63 1.81 32.75 8.31
N TRP A 64 1.32 31.51 8.14
CA TRP A 64 0.73 30.72 9.23
C TRP A 64 1.75 30.36 10.33
N LEU A 65 2.98 30.03 9.96
CA LEU A 65 4.04 29.65 10.90
C LEU A 65 4.89 30.85 11.36
N GLY A 66 4.64 32.06 10.83
CA GLY A 66 5.44 33.24 11.14
C GLY A 66 6.93 33.08 10.77
N ILE A 67 7.21 32.50 9.61
CA ILE A 67 8.59 32.19 9.20
C ILE A 67 9.31 33.47 8.78
N THR A 68 10.44 33.71 9.43
CA THR A 68 11.38 34.81 9.20
C THR A 68 12.76 34.25 8.89
N ASP A 69 13.68 35.09 8.42
CA ASP A 69 15.06 34.63 8.17
C ASP A 69 15.76 34.19 9.47
N ALA A 70 15.33 34.72 10.62
CA ALA A 70 15.90 34.41 11.93
C ALA A 70 15.45 33.04 12.48
N ASN A 71 14.19 32.63 12.25
CA ASN A 71 13.66 31.36 12.75
C ASN A 71 13.54 30.26 11.67
N ARG A 72 14.01 30.54 10.44
CA ARG A 72 13.92 29.62 9.30
C ARG A 72 14.48 28.23 9.60
N SER A 73 15.60 28.16 10.32
CA SER A 73 16.28 26.89 10.65
C SER A 73 15.48 26.00 11.60
N SER A 74 14.49 26.55 12.30
CA SER A 74 13.61 25.79 13.20
C SER A 74 12.52 25.00 12.46
N PHE A 75 12.41 25.16 11.13
CA PHE A 75 11.38 24.52 10.33
C PHE A 75 12.00 23.70 9.18
N ILE A 76 11.37 22.60 8.82
CA ILE A 76 11.68 21.87 7.58
C ILE A 76 10.81 22.48 6.48
N SER A 77 11.42 22.98 5.40
CA SER A 77 10.60 23.53 4.31
C SER A 77 9.93 22.45 3.50
N GLU A 78 8.79 22.78 2.88
CA GLU A 78 8.15 21.87 1.94
C GLU A 78 9.11 21.44 0.83
N ARG A 79 9.95 22.35 0.33
CA ARG A 79 10.95 22.02 -0.68
C ARG A 79 11.97 21.02 -0.15
N ASP A 80 12.47 21.21 1.06
CA ASP A 80 13.46 20.29 1.68
C ASP A 80 12.81 18.96 2.00
N TYR A 81 11.58 18.96 2.54
CA TYR A 81 10.80 17.75 2.75
C TYR A 81 10.63 16.97 1.44
N LEU A 82 10.30 17.64 0.34
CA LEU A 82 10.18 17.01 -0.98
C LEU A 82 11.51 16.57 -1.59
N TYR A 83 12.61 17.22 -1.23
CA TYR A 83 13.94 16.76 -1.57
C TYR A 83 14.29 15.45 -0.83
N LEU A 84 13.95 15.38 0.46
CA LEU A 84 14.18 14.23 1.34
C LEU A 84 13.22 13.06 1.07
N HIS A 85 12.05 13.33 0.47
CA HIS A 85 11.00 12.33 0.27
C HIS A 85 11.29 11.35 -0.89
N PRO A 86 11.05 10.05 -0.62
CA PRO A 86 12.07 9.10 -0.18
C PRO A 86 13.00 8.69 -1.33
N MET A 87 14.25 8.39 -0.98
CA MET A 87 15.30 7.72 -1.77
C MET A 87 15.31 8.02 -3.27
N ASN A 88 16.21 8.93 -3.69
CA ASN A 88 16.82 8.99 -5.02
C ASN A 88 16.13 8.09 -6.06
N SER A 89 15.25 8.65 -6.90
CA SER A 89 14.35 7.89 -7.82
C SER A 89 15.00 6.82 -8.71
N THR A 90 16.33 6.76 -8.76
CA THR A 90 17.11 5.68 -9.39
C THR A 90 17.15 4.42 -8.52
N TYR A 91 17.37 4.55 -7.21
CA TYR A 91 17.50 3.43 -6.25
C TYR A 91 16.16 2.97 -5.68
N ASP A 92 15.12 3.80 -5.72
CA ASP A 92 13.74 3.40 -5.36
C ASP A 92 13.35 2.10 -6.07
N LYS A 93 13.72 1.94 -7.34
CA LYS A 93 13.46 0.72 -8.13
C LYS A 93 14.05 -0.56 -7.52
N TRP A 94 15.16 -0.46 -6.78
CA TRP A 94 15.81 -1.60 -6.16
C TRP A 94 15.09 -2.04 -4.89
N LEU A 95 14.27 -1.16 -4.31
CA LEU A 95 13.62 -1.31 -3.01
C LEU A 95 12.09 -1.31 -3.13
N HIS A 96 11.54 -1.01 -4.30
CA HIS A 96 10.11 -0.82 -4.52
C HIS A 96 9.30 -2.12 -4.51
N ASP A 97 9.94 -3.24 -4.86
CA ASP A 97 9.29 -4.55 -4.90
C ASP A 97 10.13 -5.60 -4.15
N ARG A 98 9.41 -6.57 -3.59
CA ARG A 98 9.93 -7.66 -2.76
C ARG A 98 11.03 -8.44 -3.46
N ILE A 99 10.87 -8.72 -4.75
CA ILE A 99 11.80 -9.55 -5.52
C ILE A 99 13.10 -8.81 -5.80
N SER A 100 13.02 -7.54 -6.21
CA SER A 100 14.21 -6.70 -6.40
C SER A 100 14.95 -6.49 -5.09
N ALA A 101 14.23 -6.19 -4.00
CA ALA A 101 14.82 -5.99 -2.68
C ALA A 101 15.52 -7.25 -2.17
N LEU A 102 14.87 -8.42 -2.26
CA LEU A 102 15.43 -9.71 -1.87
C LEU A 102 16.72 -10.02 -2.65
N ASN A 103 16.76 -9.71 -3.95
CA ASN A 103 17.96 -9.91 -4.76
C ASN A 103 19.11 -8.97 -4.39
N VAL A 104 18.80 -7.70 -4.12
CA VAL A 104 19.80 -6.68 -3.72
C VAL A 104 20.38 -7.02 -2.35
N PHE A 105 19.54 -7.47 -1.42
CA PHE A 105 19.92 -7.84 -0.06
C PHE A 105 20.03 -9.34 0.13
N ARG A 106 20.47 -10.08 -0.90
CA ARG A 106 20.55 -11.55 -0.84
C ARG A 106 21.38 -12.08 0.33
N ALA A 107 22.43 -11.36 0.74
CA ALA A 107 23.25 -11.70 1.91
C ALA A 107 22.49 -11.62 3.25
N HIS A 108 21.32 -10.99 3.25
CA HIS A 108 20.42 -10.79 4.38
C HIS A 108 19.01 -11.33 4.09
N ALA A 109 18.90 -12.34 3.22
CA ALA A 109 17.62 -12.91 2.83
C ALA A 109 16.84 -13.50 4.02
N ASP A 110 17.54 -13.87 5.10
CA ASP A 110 16.97 -14.32 6.38
C ASP A 110 16.13 -13.25 7.09
N MET A 111 16.32 -11.96 6.76
CA MET A 111 15.52 -10.86 7.29
C MET A 111 14.23 -10.61 6.50
N PHE A 112 14.03 -11.28 5.35
CA PHE A 112 12.84 -11.14 4.50
C PHE A 112 11.87 -12.29 4.73
N GLU A 113 10.58 -12.08 4.44
CA GLU A 113 9.65 -13.19 4.34
C GLU A 113 10.08 -14.18 3.23
N PRO A 114 10.05 -15.50 3.47
CA PRO A 114 10.37 -16.47 2.44
C PRO A 114 9.42 -16.34 1.24
N CYS A 115 10.00 -16.10 0.06
CA CYS A 115 9.29 -15.98 -1.20
C CYS A 115 9.48 -17.25 -2.03
N HIS A 116 8.41 -17.92 -2.45
CA HIS A 116 8.47 -19.20 -3.17
C HIS A 116 8.32 -19.07 -4.68
N PHE A 117 7.38 -18.23 -5.14
CA PHE A 117 7.10 -18.02 -6.56
C PHE A 117 6.99 -16.53 -6.87
N HIS A 118 7.54 -16.12 -8.01
CA HIS A 118 7.26 -14.83 -8.64
C HIS A 118 6.47 -15.09 -9.92
N ILE A 119 5.31 -14.46 -10.04
CA ILE A 119 4.35 -14.69 -11.12
C ILE A 119 4.10 -13.36 -11.84
N MET A 120 4.44 -13.32 -13.12
CA MET A 120 4.23 -12.16 -13.96
C MET A 120 3.58 -12.58 -15.28
N ARG A 121 3.09 -11.62 -16.06
CA ARG A 121 2.55 -11.93 -17.39
C ARG A 121 3.65 -11.80 -18.45
N ARG A 122 3.86 -12.86 -19.24
CA ARG A 122 4.83 -12.88 -20.36
C ARG A 122 4.18 -13.56 -21.56
N ALA A 123 4.36 -12.99 -22.76
CA ALA A 123 3.77 -13.52 -24.00
C ALA A 123 2.25 -13.80 -23.94
N GLY A 124 1.52 -13.08 -23.09
CA GLY A 124 0.06 -13.21 -23.00
C GLY A 124 -0.46 -14.29 -22.04
N SER A 125 0.40 -14.91 -21.24
CA SER A 125 0.02 -15.87 -20.20
C SER A 125 0.77 -15.62 -18.88
N PRO A 126 0.30 -16.18 -17.75
CA PRO A 126 1.07 -16.24 -16.51
C PRO A 126 2.39 -16.98 -16.73
N PHE A 127 3.48 -16.41 -16.21
CA PHE A 127 4.82 -16.94 -16.24
C PHE A 127 5.35 -17.00 -14.81
N PHE A 128 5.81 -18.19 -14.42
CA PHE A 128 6.19 -18.51 -13.05
C PHE A 128 7.71 -18.64 -12.97
N ILE A 129 8.28 -18.04 -11.93
CA ILE A 129 9.67 -18.20 -11.54
C ILE A 129 9.67 -18.77 -10.13
N ALA A 130 10.19 -19.98 -9.97
CA ALA A 130 10.48 -20.53 -8.65
C ALA A 130 11.68 -19.80 -8.04
N LEU A 131 11.55 -19.38 -6.79
CA LEU A 131 12.55 -18.59 -6.07
C LEU A 131 13.32 -19.42 -5.02
N THR A 132 12.80 -20.61 -4.69
CA THR A 132 13.39 -21.54 -3.73
C THR A 132 13.62 -22.90 -4.38
N PRO A 133 14.63 -23.68 -3.94
CA PRO A 133 14.85 -25.05 -4.43
C PRO A 133 13.60 -25.94 -4.28
N GLU A 134 12.86 -25.77 -3.19
CA GLU A 134 11.63 -26.51 -2.91
C GLU A 134 10.52 -26.12 -3.87
N ALA A 135 10.35 -24.84 -4.20
CA ALA A 135 9.40 -24.43 -5.23
C ALA A 135 9.81 -24.93 -6.62
N ALA A 136 11.11 -25.04 -6.88
CA ALA A 136 11.66 -25.50 -8.16
C ALA A 136 11.46 -27.01 -8.40
N SER A 137 11.13 -27.80 -7.36
CA SER A 137 10.75 -29.21 -7.54
C SER A 137 9.35 -29.40 -8.11
N PHE A 138 8.57 -28.32 -8.24
CA PHE A 138 7.24 -28.33 -8.83
C PHE A 138 7.27 -27.69 -10.23
N PRO A 139 6.35 -28.08 -11.14
CA PRO A 139 6.24 -27.43 -12.44
C PRO A 139 6.04 -25.91 -12.31
N PRO A 140 6.68 -25.07 -13.15
CA PRO A 140 6.50 -23.62 -13.11
C PRO A 140 5.16 -23.21 -13.77
N SER A 141 4.06 -23.61 -13.14
CA SER A 141 2.69 -23.42 -13.64
C SER A 141 1.71 -23.22 -12.47
N ALA A 142 0.46 -22.88 -12.79
CA ALA A 142 -0.62 -22.82 -11.80
C ALA A 142 -0.82 -24.17 -11.09
N ALA A 143 -0.73 -25.28 -11.84
CA ALA A 143 -0.80 -26.64 -11.31
C ALA A 143 0.32 -26.91 -10.29
N GLY A 144 1.57 -26.54 -10.63
CA GLY A 144 2.69 -26.75 -9.72
C GLY A 144 2.60 -25.89 -8.45
N LEU A 145 2.12 -24.65 -8.57
CA LEU A 145 1.82 -23.82 -7.39
C LEU A 145 0.68 -24.40 -6.54
N HIS A 146 -0.38 -24.89 -7.17
CA HIS A 146 -1.49 -25.55 -6.49
C HIS A 146 -0.99 -26.78 -5.69
N SER A 147 -0.22 -27.67 -6.33
CA SER A 147 0.40 -28.82 -5.67
C SER A 147 1.37 -28.43 -4.56
N PHE A 148 2.18 -27.39 -4.77
CA PHE A 148 3.10 -26.87 -3.76
C PHE A 148 2.34 -26.39 -2.51
N ALA A 149 1.27 -25.62 -2.70
CA ALA A 149 0.47 -25.07 -1.61
C ALA A 149 -0.28 -26.16 -0.83
N LEU A 150 -0.76 -27.21 -1.50
CA LEU A 150 -1.44 -28.33 -0.83
C LEU A 150 -0.59 -29.01 0.24
N GLY A 151 0.74 -28.95 0.15
CA GLY A 151 1.68 -29.57 1.10
C GLY A 151 2.20 -28.63 2.19
N ARG A 152 1.73 -27.37 2.24
CA ARG A 152 2.26 -26.32 3.11
C ARG A 152 1.24 -25.85 4.14
N GLU A 153 1.72 -25.10 5.12
CA GLU A 153 0.88 -24.22 5.92
C GLU A 153 0.38 -23.05 5.04
N ASP A 154 -0.45 -22.19 5.62
CA ASP A 154 -1.01 -21.05 4.91
C ASP A 154 0.07 -20.20 4.20
N LEU A 155 -0.17 -19.93 2.91
CA LEU A 155 0.64 -19.04 2.09
C LEU A 155 -0.15 -17.77 1.77
N VAL A 156 0.54 -16.75 1.29
CA VAL A 156 -0.08 -15.51 0.81
C VAL A 156 0.36 -15.24 -0.62
N ILE A 157 -0.61 -15.04 -1.53
CA ILE A 157 -0.39 -14.43 -2.83
C ILE A 157 -0.57 -12.93 -2.67
N THR A 158 0.47 -12.15 -2.91
CA THR A 158 0.41 -10.69 -2.84
C THR A 158 1.06 -10.04 -4.05
N SER A 159 0.88 -8.74 -4.26
CA SER A 159 1.66 -8.04 -5.28
C SER A 159 3.15 -8.04 -4.96
N ALA A 160 3.99 -8.06 -5.99
CA ALA A 160 5.43 -7.94 -5.82
C ALA A 160 5.81 -6.58 -5.19
N SER A 161 5.07 -5.50 -5.48
CA SER A 161 5.22 -4.23 -4.77
C SER A 161 4.79 -4.36 -3.31
N TRP A 162 5.49 -3.66 -2.41
CA TRP A 162 5.18 -3.64 -0.96
C TRP A 162 3.79 -3.09 -0.60
N SER A 163 3.04 -2.59 -1.58
CA SER A 163 1.63 -2.27 -1.44
C SER A 163 0.82 -3.55 -1.23
N ASN A 164 0.13 -3.71 -0.11
CA ASN A 164 -0.79 -4.84 0.07
C ASN A 164 -2.14 -4.61 -0.64
N GLU A 165 -2.14 -3.98 -1.82
CA GLU A 165 -3.36 -3.71 -2.62
C GLU A 165 -4.00 -5.00 -3.15
N ALA A 166 -3.17 -6.02 -3.35
CA ALA A 166 -3.53 -7.34 -3.82
C ALA A 166 -2.97 -8.34 -2.80
N CYS A 167 -3.84 -9.02 -2.07
CA CYS A 167 -3.45 -9.96 -1.03
C CYS A 167 -4.56 -11.02 -0.89
N TRP A 168 -4.18 -12.28 -0.99
CA TRP A 168 -5.06 -13.44 -0.86
C TRP A 168 -4.33 -14.53 -0.08
N THR A 169 -5.02 -15.17 0.85
CA THR A 169 -4.50 -16.30 1.62
C THR A 169 -4.78 -17.58 0.85
N ILE A 170 -3.77 -18.42 0.68
CA ILE A 170 -3.93 -19.82 0.26
C ILE A 170 -3.88 -20.68 1.51
N SER A 171 -4.87 -21.54 1.69
CA SER A 171 -4.87 -22.56 2.73
C SER A 171 -5.28 -23.92 2.16
N ALA A 172 -5.01 -24.99 2.90
CA ALA A 172 -5.41 -26.34 2.53
C ALA A 172 -6.05 -27.03 3.74
N THR A 173 -7.30 -27.48 3.62
CA THR A 173 -8.02 -28.19 4.69
C THR A 173 -8.29 -29.63 4.28
N GLN A 174 -8.53 -30.52 5.24
CA GLN A 174 -9.04 -31.86 4.92
C GLN A 174 -10.52 -31.77 4.55
N GLY A 175 -10.85 -32.22 3.35
CA GLY A 175 -12.23 -32.38 2.91
C GLY A 175 -12.88 -33.62 3.51
N SER A 176 -14.21 -33.69 3.38
CA SER A 176 -15.05 -34.78 3.92
C SER A 176 -14.72 -36.18 3.37
N GLY A 177 -13.91 -36.27 2.31
CA GLY A 177 -13.44 -37.51 1.68
C GLY A 177 -11.96 -37.85 1.93
N GLY A 178 -11.25 -37.12 2.80
CA GLY A 178 -9.81 -37.32 3.06
C GLY A 178 -8.87 -36.67 2.05
N GLU A 179 -9.39 -36.13 0.95
CA GLU A 179 -8.63 -35.28 0.02
C GLU A 179 -8.42 -33.88 0.61
N ARG A 180 -7.28 -33.24 0.31
CA ARG A 180 -7.05 -31.85 0.71
C ARG A 180 -7.79 -30.91 -0.23
N CYS A 181 -8.65 -30.06 0.33
CA CYS A 181 -9.31 -28.98 -0.38
C CYS A 181 -8.41 -27.76 -0.38
N PHE A 182 -8.10 -27.23 -1.57
CA PHE A 182 -7.40 -25.96 -1.75
C PHE A 182 -8.38 -24.81 -1.56
N LEU A 183 -8.01 -23.83 -0.73
CA LEU A 183 -8.83 -22.64 -0.50
C LEU A 183 -8.05 -21.36 -0.82
N LEU A 184 -8.78 -20.39 -1.34
CA LEU A 184 -8.32 -19.02 -1.55
C LEU A 184 -9.25 -18.09 -0.76
N ASP A 185 -8.72 -17.40 0.25
CA ASP A 185 -9.50 -16.61 1.22
C ASP A 185 -10.71 -17.39 1.77
N GLU A 186 -10.47 -18.63 2.25
CA GLU A 186 -11.50 -19.54 2.79
C GLU A 186 -12.56 -20.02 1.77
N VAL A 187 -12.42 -19.67 0.49
CA VAL A 187 -13.28 -20.17 -0.58
C VAL A 187 -12.61 -21.37 -1.25
N PRO A 188 -13.28 -22.54 -1.36
CA PRO A 188 -12.74 -23.68 -2.09
C PRO A 188 -12.53 -23.38 -3.57
N PHE A 189 -11.42 -23.85 -4.13
CA PHE A 189 -11.10 -23.73 -5.55
C PHE A 189 -10.61 -25.07 -6.11
N THR A 190 -11.03 -25.42 -7.32
CA THR A 190 -10.34 -26.47 -8.10
C THR A 190 -9.05 -25.95 -8.72
N GLU A 191 -8.21 -26.86 -9.21
CA GLU A 191 -6.98 -26.49 -9.93
C GLU A 191 -7.27 -25.60 -11.15
N GLU A 192 -8.31 -25.94 -11.93
CA GLU A 192 -8.72 -25.18 -13.13
C GLU A 192 -9.26 -23.80 -12.77
N GLU A 193 -10.09 -23.71 -11.73
CA GLU A 193 -10.62 -22.43 -11.23
C GLU A 193 -9.48 -21.53 -10.75
N PHE A 194 -8.51 -22.10 -10.05
CA PHE A 194 -7.33 -21.38 -9.57
C PHE A 194 -6.47 -20.89 -10.74
N ALA A 195 -6.26 -21.72 -11.76
CA ALA A 195 -5.52 -21.32 -12.96
C ALA A 195 -6.21 -20.16 -13.71
N GLN A 196 -7.54 -20.20 -13.85
CA GLN A 196 -8.32 -19.11 -14.45
C GLN A 196 -8.27 -17.84 -13.62
N TRP A 197 -8.32 -17.98 -12.29
CA TRP A 197 -8.20 -16.86 -11.37
C TRP A 197 -6.81 -16.21 -11.49
N LEU A 198 -5.73 -17.00 -11.51
CA LEU A 198 -4.36 -16.51 -11.69
C LEU A 198 -4.17 -15.80 -13.04
N ASP A 199 -4.74 -16.32 -14.13
CA ASP A 199 -4.69 -15.60 -15.41
C ASP A 199 -5.35 -14.22 -15.32
N LYS A 200 -6.50 -14.11 -14.64
CA LYS A 200 -7.17 -12.82 -14.43
C LYS A 200 -6.36 -11.90 -13.53
N ALA A 201 -5.82 -12.41 -12.42
CA ALA A 201 -5.05 -11.62 -11.44
C ALA A 201 -3.76 -11.06 -12.07
N THR A 202 -3.04 -11.87 -12.83
CA THR A 202 -1.77 -11.49 -13.49
C THR A 202 -1.94 -10.50 -14.65
N ARG A 203 -3.17 -10.25 -15.12
CA ARG A 203 -3.45 -9.13 -16.05
C ARG A 203 -3.31 -7.76 -15.38
N ARG A 204 -3.48 -7.71 -14.05
CA ARG A 204 -3.47 -6.46 -13.28
C ARG A 204 -2.25 -6.33 -12.38
N TYR A 205 -1.73 -7.45 -11.89
CA TYR A 205 -0.68 -7.46 -10.88
C TYR A 205 0.50 -8.33 -11.30
N VAL A 206 1.69 -7.94 -10.84
CA VAL A 206 2.82 -8.85 -10.70
C VAL A 206 2.72 -9.42 -9.30
N LEU A 207 2.72 -10.74 -9.16
CA LEU A 207 2.41 -11.42 -7.91
C LEU A 207 3.64 -12.15 -7.36
N VAL A 208 3.68 -12.29 -6.04
CA VAL A 208 4.63 -13.13 -5.31
C VAL A 208 3.85 -14.03 -4.35
N VAL A 209 4.33 -15.26 -4.18
CA VAL A 209 3.82 -16.19 -3.18
C VAL A 209 4.81 -16.23 -2.03
N VAL A 210 4.34 -15.86 -0.84
CA VAL A 210 5.15 -15.78 0.39
C VAL A 210 4.54 -16.63 1.49
N GLU A 211 5.33 -16.97 2.51
CA GLU A 211 4.80 -17.56 3.74
C GLU A 211 3.88 -16.57 4.46
N LYS A 212 2.76 -17.05 5.03
CA LYS A 212 1.88 -16.19 5.82
C LYS A 212 2.63 -15.74 7.08
N PRO A 213 2.74 -14.42 7.33
CA PRO A 213 3.44 -13.93 8.51
C PRO A 213 2.73 -14.43 9.78
N GLY A 214 3.51 -15.00 10.69
CA GLY A 214 3.00 -15.44 11.99
C GLY A 214 2.41 -14.28 12.78
N ARG A 215 1.35 -14.55 13.56
CA ARG A 215 0.80 -13.55 14.46
C ARG A 215 1.71 -13.40 15.67
N ALA A 216 2.23 -12.19 15.90
CA ALA A 216 3.01 -11.93 17.09
C ALA A 216 2.10 -12.01 18.33
N SER A 217 2.47 -12.86 19.30
CA SER A 217 1.67 -13.13 20.50
C SER A 217 1.34 -11.88 21.31
N PHE A 218 2.18 -10.83 21.22
CA PHE A 218 1.90 -9.54 21.82
C PHE A 218 0.65 -8.87 21.24
N PHE A 219 0.52 -8.83 19.91
CA PHE A 219 -0.63 -8.18 19.27
C PHE A 219 -1.91 -8.99 19.40
N GLU A 220 -1.82 -10.32 19.39
CA GLU A 220 -2.99 -11.17 19.66
C GLU A 220 -3.53 -10.96 21.10
N ARG A 221 -2.65 -10.73 22.08
CA ARG A 221 -3.09 -10.36 23.45
C ARG A 221 -3.65 -8.93 23.54
N LEU A 222 -3.06 -7.99 22.81
CA LEU A 222 -3.46 -6.58 22.87
C LEU A 222 -4.78 -6.32 22.13
N ALA A 223 -4.97 -6.98 20.99
CA ALA A 223 -6.11 -6.81 20.11
C ALA A 223 -6.43 -8.16 19.41
N PRO A 224 -7.11 -9.08 20.12
CA PRO A 224 -7.48 -10.38 19.56
C PRO A 224 -8.24 -10.24 18.25
N GLY A 225 -7.89 -11.05 17.25
CA GLY A 225 -8.52 -11.01 15.93
C GLY A 225 -8.22 -9.79 15.06
N ALA A 226 -7.40 -8.84 15.53
CA ALA A 226 -6.91 -7.74 14.69
C ALA A 226 -5.67 -8.16 13.90
N GLU A 227 -5.59 -7.74 12.63
CA GLU A 227 -4.33 -7.72 11.90
C GLU A 227 -3.51 -6.50 12.32
N ALA A 228 -2.31 -6.74 12.86
CA ALA A 228 -1.40 -5.69 13.28
C ALA A 228 -0.29 -5.49 12.25
N SER A 229 -0.08 -4.24 11.85
CA SER A 229 1.10 -3.83 11.06
C SER A 229 1.90 -2.78 11.82
N VAL A 230 3.23 -2.85 11.70
CA VAL A 230 4.15 -1.86 12.27
C VAL A 230 4.74 -1.04 11.13
N HIS A 231 4.49 0.26 11.14
CA HIS A 231 5.05 1.21 10.20
C HIS A 231 6.18 1.98 10.87
N VAL A 232 7.41 1.73 10.43
CA VAL A 232 8.60 2.42 10.92
C VAL A 232 9.06 3.43 9.89
N ARG A 233 9.18 4.70 10.30
CA ARG A 233 9.83 5.74 9.52
C ARG A 233 11.26 5.88 9.98
N VAL A 234 12.18 5.60 9.06
CA VAL A 234 13.63 5.72 9.27
C VAL A 234 14.12 6.98 8.57
N LEU A 235 14.93 7.76 9.26
CA LEU A 235 15.71 8.86 8.69
C LEU A 235 17.16 8.40 8.59
N ASN A 236 17.78 8.67 7.44
CA ASN A 236 19.18 8.36 7.21
C ASN A 236 19.79 9.56 6.47
N GLU A 237 20.41 10.47 7.23
CA GLU A 237 20.89 11.76 6.72
C GLU A 237 22.22 11.63 5.96
N ASP A 238 23.08 10.71 6.41
CA ASP A 238 24.44 10.49 5.89
C ASP A 238 24.55 9.25 4.99
N GLY A 239 23.49 8.45 4.88
CA GLY A 239 23.46 7.20 4.12
C GLY A 239 24.08 6.01 4.85
N ALA A 240 24.66 6.21 6.04
CA ALA A 240 25.38 5.19 6.81
C ALA A 240 24.74 4.91 8.18
N SER A 241 24.03 5.90 8.74
CA SER A 241 23.57 5.91 10.12
C SER A 241 22.05 6.10 10.18
N PRO A 242 21.27 5.09 9.75
CA PRO A 242 19.81 5.16 9.84
C PRO A 242 19.36 5.19 11.31
N HIS A 243 18.40 6.05 11.63
CA HIS A 243 17.73 6.08 12.93
C HIS A 243 16.20 6.09 12.77
N VAL A 244 15.52 5.45 13.71
CA VAL A 244 14.06 5.42 13.75
C VAL A 244 13.55 6.79 14.22
N SER A 245 12.82 7.49 13.36
CA SER A 245 12.18 8.77 13.68
C SER A 245 10.78 8.59 14.24
N GLN A 246 10.04 7.60 13.72
CA GLN A 246 8.68 7.31 14.15
C GLN A 246 8.40 5.82 13.99
N ALA A 247 7.68 5.24 14.94
CA ALA A 247 7.06 3.92 14.79
C ALA A 247 5.57 4.05 15.11
N LEU A 248 4.73 3.47 14.25
CA LEU A 248 3.29 3.44 14.39
C LEU A 248 2.82 1.99 14.30
N VAL A 249 1.94 1.58 15.19
CA VAL A 249 1.19 0.32 15.07
C VAL A 249 -0.18 0.66 14.49
N GLN A 250 -0.56 -0.03 13.42
CA GLN A 250 -1.91 0.02 12.87
C GLN A 250 -2.59 -1.33 13.09
N LEU A 251 -3.79 -1.28 13.67
CA LEU A 251 -4.63 -2.46 13.90
C LEU A 251 -5.80 -2.40 12.93
N SER A 252 -6.02 -3.48 12.19
CA SER A 252 -7.10 -3.61 11.21
C SER A 252 -7.94 -4.82 11.56
N TYR A 253 -9.23 -4.62 11.79
CA TYR A 253 -10.16 -5.73 12.03
C TYR A 253 -10.75 -6.17 10.69
N PRO A 254 -10.73 -7.48 10.35
CA PRO A 254 -11.45 -7.99 9.21
C PRO A 254 -12.94 -7.62 9.32
N ARG A 255 -13.55 -7.16 8.23
CA ARG A 255 -14.99 -6.85 8.22
C ARG A 255 -15.77 -8.15 8.49
N GLY A 256 -16.37 -8.25 9.67
CA GLY A 256 -17.13 -9.42 10.11
C GLY A 256 -17.13 -9.64 11.62
N VAL A 257 -16.15 -9.07 12.34
CA VAL A 257 -16.18 -9.05 13.80
C VAL A 257 -16.97 -7.81 14.23
N LEU A 258 -18.31 -7.93 14.22
CA LEU A 258 -19.12 -7.04 15.05
C LEU A 258 -18.67 -7.27 16.49
N PHE A 259 -18.34 -6.20 17.19
CA PHE A 259 -18.29 -6.22 18.64
C PHE A 259 -19.68 -6.70 19.09
N GLU A 260 -19.79 -7.95 19.56
CA GLU A 260 -20.88 -8.28 20.45
C GLU A 260 -20.71 -7.36 21.65
N ASP A 261 -21.68 -6.47 21.80
CA ASP A 261 -21.69 -5.40 22.78
C ASP A 261 -21.34 -5.97 24.15
N ALA A 262 -20.35 -5.36 24.80
CA ALA A 262 -20.17 -5.52 26.22
C ALA A 262 -21.50 -5.16 26.88
N GLU A 263 -22.16 -6.18 27.46
CA GLU A 263 -23.41 -6.04 28.19
C GLU A 263 -23.31 -4.85 29.16
N SER A 264 -23.95 -3.75 28.79
CA SER A 264 -24.27 -2.69 29.73
C SER A 264 -25.40 -3.22 30.61
N THR A 265 -25.03 -3.92 31.69
CA THR A 265 -25.97 -4.17 32.77
C THR A 265 -26.31 -2.83 33.41
N SER A 266 -27.49 -2.30 33.12
CA SER A 266 -28.16 -1.32 33.97
C SER A 266 -29.67 -1.53 33.86
N PRO A 267 -30.41 -1.48 34.99
CA PRO A 267 -31.72 -2.11 35.10
C PRO A 267 -32.86 -1.13 34.84
N GLY A 268 -33.91 -1.64 34.19
CA GLY A 268 -35.31 -1.29 34.43
C GLY A 268 -35.82 0.07 33.96
N ALA A 269 -36.65 0.05 32.92
CA ALA A 269 -37.85 0.88 32.86
C ALA A 269 -38.85 0.27 31.87
N ASP A 270 -40.02 -0.08 32.41
CA ASP A 270 -41.20 -0.62 31.74
C ASP A 270 -41.79 0.31 30.67
N GLY A 271 -42.55 -0.25 29.71
CA GLY A 271 -43.41 0.52 28.83
C GLY A 271 -43.94 -0.25 27.61
N ASP A 272 -45.18 -0.72 27.72
CA ASP A 272 -46.00 -1.49 26.78
C ASP A 272 -46.17 -0.93 25.35
N GLY A 273 -46.52 -1.81 24.39
CA GLY A 273 -47.17 -1.41 23.14
C GLY A 273 -47.15 -2.40 21.95
N ASP A 274 -48.06 -3.38 22.00
CA ASP A 274 -48.74 -4.14 20.92
C ASP A 274 -48.29 -4.14 19.43
N GLY A 275 -48.29 -5.35 18.83
CA GLY A 275 -49.02 -5.59 17.56
C GLY A 275 -48.26 -6.02 16.28
N HIS A 276 -47.86 -7.30 16.20
CA HIS A 276 -48.10 -8.31 15.11
C HIS A 276 -48.01 -8.00 13.57
N PRO A 277 -47.83 -9.03 12.70
CA PRO A 277 -46.65 -9.21 11.82
C PRO A 277 -46.95 -9.02 10.30
N LEU A 278 -45.92 -9.14 9.43
CA LEU A 278 -45.93 -9.91 8.17
C LEU A 278 -44.64 -9.75 7.33
N GLU A 279 -44.13 -10.91 6.93
CA GLU A 279 -43.53 -11.32 5.65
C GLU A 279 -42.16 -10.84 5.10
N GLU A 280 -41.47 -11.88 4.63
CA GLU A 280 -40.19 -11.95 3.93
C GLU A 280 -40.18 -11.21 2.58
N SER A 281 -39.07 -10.57 2.24
CA SER A 281 -38.55 -10.62 0.86
C SER A 281 -37.06 -10.28 0.83
N GLY A 282 -36.30 -11.15 0.17
CA GLY A 282 -34.84 -11.16 0.18
C GLY A 282 -34.15 -10.22 -0.81
N LEU A 283 -32.83 -10.40 -0.81
CA LEU A 283 -31.75 -9.84 -1.66
C LEU A 283 -30.98 -8.65 -1.07
N PRO A 284 -29.64 -8.78 -0.87
CA PRO A 284 -28.81 -7.72 -0.31
C PRO A 284 -28.48 -6.62 -1.33
N LEU A 285 -28.74 -5.38 -0.89
CA LEU A 285 -28.45 -4.12 -1.55
C LEU A 285 -26.94 -3.88 -1.73
N SER A 286 -26.42 -4.14 -2.92
CA SER A 286 -25.07 -3.69 -3.33
C SER A 286 -25.08 -3.04 -4.73
N ALA A 287 -25.92 -2.01 -4.94
CA ALA A 287 -25.86 -1.23 -6.18
C ALA A 287 -26.41 0.19 -6.03
N ARG A 288 -25.78 1.06 -5.22
CA ARG A 288 -25.96 2.52 -5.36
C ARG A 288 -24.66 3.27 -5.06
N ARG A 289 -23.85 3.51 -6.10
CA ARG A 289 -22.91 4.63 -6.10
C ARG A 289 -23.26 5.59 -7.24
N LYS A 290 -23.73 6.77 -6.82
CA LYS A 290 -24.16 7.91 -7.63
C LYS A 290 -23.07 8.33 -8.63
N LYS A 291 -23.43 8.40 -9.91
CA LYS A 291 -22.79 9.30 -10.88
C LYS A 291 -23.13 10.74 -10.47
N ARG A 292 -22.12 11.56 -10.19
CA ARG A 292 -22.25 13.02 -10.24
C ARG A 292 -21.78 13.46 -11.62
N SER A 293 -22.67 14.09 -12.36
CA SER A 293 -22.38 14.89 -13.54
C SER A 293 -21.66 16.17 -13.13
N THR A 294 -20.80 16.67 -14.01
CA THR A 294 -20.63 18.11 -14.25
C THR A 294 -20.19 18.28 -15.69
N SER A 295 -21.05 18.99 -16.41
CA SER A 295 -20.80 19.90 -17.53
C SER A 295 -19.53 20.72 -17.40
#